data_AF-A0A5K0YZQ1-F1
#
_entry.id   AF-A0A5K0YZQ1-F1
#
_cell.length_a   1.000
_cell.length_b   1.000
_cell.length_c   1.000
_cell.angle_alpha   90.00
_cell.angle_beta   90.00
_cell.angle_gamma   90.00
#
_symmetry.space_group_name_H-M   'P 1'
#
loop_
_entity.id
_entity.type
_entity.pdbx_description
1 polymer ?
#
loop_
_entity_poly.entity_id
_entity_poly.type
_entity_poly.pdbx_seq_one_letter_code
_entity_poly.pdbx_strand_id
1 'polypeptide(L)'
;IINNVFASFSGGRNNSIQAAMTRDEEDPVNWWLCFGASTPNLQQLVLKLLSQPATSSRCERNWSTYSQIHNTKRNKLTSKRAEDLVYVHSNLCLLSRTSNDY
;
A
#
# COMPACT_ATOMS: atom_id res chain seq x y z
N ILE A 1 -6.76 23.25 -5.06
CA ILE A 1 -5.34 23.57 -4.73
C ILE A 1 -4.42 22.39 -5.07
N ILE A 2 -4.66 21.19 -4.53
CA ILE A 2 -3.81 19.98 -4.77
C ILE A 2 -3.67 19.60 -6.26
N ASN A 3 -4.77 19.57 -7.01
CA ASN A 3 -4.72 19.25 -8.45
C ASN A 3 -3.92 20.26 -9.29
N ASN A 4 -3.89 21.53 -8.88
CA ASN A 4 -3.17 22.56 -9.62
C ASN A 4 -1.65 22.46 -9.39
N VAL A 5 -1.25 22.11 -8.15
CA VAL A 5 0.14 21.81 -7.79
C VAL A 5 0.62 20.56 -8.52
N PHE A 6 -0.18 19.50 -8.54
CA PHE A 6 0.12 18.27 -9.29
C PHE A 6 0.26 18.53 -10.80
N ALA A 7 -0.64 19.33 -11.40
CA ALA A 7 -0.56 19.68 -12.82
C ALA A 7 0.69 20.52 -13.14
N SER A 8 1.07 21.46 -12.26
CA SER A 8 2.31 22.24 -12.45
C SER A 8 3.58 21.41 -12.27
N PHE A 9 3.55 20.41 -11.37
CA PHE A 9 4.67 19.53 -11.08
C PHE A 9 4.84 18.44 -12.15
N SER A 10 3.76 17.79 -12.55
CA SER A 10 3.77 16.72 -13.55
C SER A 10 3.79 17.19 -15.00
N GLY A 11 3.46 18.47 -15.24
CA GLY A 11 3.49 19.10 -16.57
C GLY A 11 4.84 19.69 -16.99
N GLY A 12 5.93 19.41 -16.27
CA GLY A 12 7.29 19.78 -16.66
C GLY A 12 7.62 21.27 -16.62
N ARG A 13 6.78 22.13 -16.00
CA ARG A 13 7.01 23.57 -16.00
C ARG A 13 8.15 24.03 -15.09
N ASN A 14 8.55 23.24 -14.10
CA ASN A 14 9.59 23.62 -13.13
C ASN A 14 10.51 22.49 -12.64
N ASN A 15 10.48 21.27 -13.20
CA ASN A 15 11.48 20.23 -12.88
C ASN A 15 11.58 19.18 -14.01
N SER A 16 12.84 18.86 -14.34
CA SER A 16 13.38 17.84 -15.24
C SER A 16 12.44 17.22 -16.28
N ILE A 17 12.74 17.44 -17.56
CA ILE A 17 12.21 16.66 -18.71
C ILE A 17 12.19 15.16 -18.40
N GLN A 18 13.19 14.68 -17.66
CA GLN A 18 13.28 13.31 -17.15
C GLN A 18 12.05 12.86 -16.35
N ALA A 19 11.53 13.68 -15.44
CA ALA A 19 10.35 13.32 -14.64
C ALA A 19 9.11 13.13 -15.52
N ALA A 20 8.97 13.91 -16.59
CA ALA A 20 7.88 13.75 -17.55
C ALA A 20 8.07 12.50 -18.43
N MET A 21 9.30 12.21 -18.86
CA MET A 21 9.63 11.04 -19.69
C MET A 21 9.45 9.72 -18.95
N THR A 22 9.89 9.63 -17.70
CA THR A 22 9.88 8.36 -16.94
C THR A 22 8.58 8.11 -16.18
N ARG A 23 7.60 9.01 -16.28
CA ARG A 23 6.35 8.96 -15.50
C ARG A 23 5.56 7.67 -15.67
N ASP A 24 5.43 7.22 -16.92
CA ASP A 24 4.61 6.06 -17.26
C ASP A 24 5.44 4.76 -17.37
N GLU A 25 6.77 4.88 -17.30
CA GLU A 25 7.70 3.76 -17.40
C GLU A 25 8.14 3.24 -16.02
N GLU A 26 8.27 4.12 -15.04
CA GLU A 26 8.72 3.79 -13.69
C GLU A 26 7.58 3.33 -12.77
N ASP A 27 7.94 2.56 -11.74
CA ASP A 27 7.01 2.30 -10.65
C ASP A 27 6.58 3.64 -10.01
N PRO A 28 5.27 3.87 -9.80
CA PRO A 28 4.77 5.15 -9.33
C PRO A 28 5.30 5.51 -7.94
N VAL A 29 5.59 4.54 -7.07
CA VAL A 29 6.19 4.82 -5.75
C VAL A 29 7.62 5.33 -5.94
N ASN A 30 8.42 4.65 -6.76
CA ASN A 30 9.80 5.07 -7.07
C ASN A 30 9.84 6.44 -7.75
N TRP A 31 8.95 6.69 -8.71
CA TRP A 31 8.87 7.98 -9.39
C TRP A 31 8.59 9.13 -8.40
N TRP A 32 7.63 8.93 -7.49
CA TRP A 32 7.32 9.92 -6.45
C TRP A 32 8.46 10.09 -5.44
N LEU A 33 9.23 9.05 -5.13
CA LEU A 33 10.42 9.15 -4.29
C LEU A 33 11.52 9.99 -4.96
N CYS A 34 11.77 9.77 -6.25
CA CYS A 34 12.83 10.46 -7.00
C CYS A 34 12.52 11.94 -7.29
N PHE A 35 11.28 12.27 -7.65
CA PHE A 35 10.94 13.61 -8.14
C PHE A 35 10.07 14.42 -7.16
N GLY A 36 9.38 13.76 -6.23
CA GLY A 36 8.40 14.38 -5.34
C GLY A 36 8.97 15.31 -4.27
N ALA A 37 10.29 15.35 -4.07
CA ALA A 37 10.95 16.15 -3.02
C ALA A 37 10.63 17.65 -3.08
N SER A 38 10.33 18.17 -4.27
CA SER A 38 9.90 19.57 -4.45
C SER A 38 8.49 19.88 -3.92
N THR A 39 7.69 18.85 -3.62
CA THR A 39 6.32 18.98 -3.10
C THR A 39 6.10 18.01 -1.93
N PRO A 40 6.76 18.20 -0.77
CA PRO A 40 6.83 17.20 0.30
C PRO A 40 5.45 16.80 0.86
N ASN A 41 4.52 17.74 1.01
CA ASN A 41 3.16 17.44 1.47
C ASN A 41 2.36 16.59 0.47
N LEU A 42 2.56 16.84 -0.83
CA LEU A 42 1.91 16.07 -1.90
C LEU A 42 2.54 14.69 -2.02
N GLN A 43 3.87 14.61 -2.01
CA GLN A 43 4.62 13.37 -2.00
C GLN A 43 4.18 12.45 -0.85
N GLN A 44 4.07 12.98 0.37
CA GLN A 44 3.62 12.19 1.52
C GLN A 44 2.20 11.63 1.33
N LEU A 45 1.28 12.44 0.81
CA LEU A 45 -0.10 12.01 0.55
C LEU A 45 -0.15 10.92 -0.51
N VAL A 46 0.59 11.11 -1.61
CA VAL A 46 0.58 10.18 -2.73
C VAL A 46 1.26 8.86 -2.37
N LEU A 47 2.38 8.89 -1.64
CA LEU A 47 3.03 7.67 -1.16
C LEU A 47 2.12 6.88 -0.22
N LYS A 48 1.37 7.55 0.66
CA LYS A 48 0.35 6.89 1.48
C LYS A 48 -0.74 6.24 0.63
N LEU A 49 -1.26 6.97 -0.36
CA LEU A 49 -2.29 6.46 -1.25
C LEU A 49 -1.81 5.25 -2.08
N LEU A 50 -0.61 5.33 -2.66
CA LEU A 50 -0.01 4.25 -3.46
C LEU A 50 0.34 3.02 -2.60
N SER A 51 0.64 3.22 -1.31
CA SER A 51 0.87 2.12 -0.37
C SER A 51 -0.42 1.38 0.02
N GLN A 52 -1.60 1.94 -0.25
CA GLN A 52 -2.88 1.31 0.08
C GLN A 52 -3.26 0.28 -0.99
N PRO A 53 -3.70 -0.93 -0.58
CA PRO A 53 -4.25 -1.88 -1.52
C PRO A 53 -5.53 -1.32 -2.16
N ALA A 54 -5.58 -1.30 -3.49
CA ALA A 54 -6.74 -0.81 -4.25
C ALA A 54 -7.94 -1.78 -4.29
N THR A 55 -7.81 -2.98 -3.72
CA THR A 55 -8.80 -4.07 -3.86
C THR A 55 -9.29 -4.61 -2.52
N SER A 56 -10.59 -4.90 -2.46
CA SER A 56 -11.23 -5.57 -1.31
C SER A 56 -10.75 -7.00 -1.12
N SER A 57 -10.21 -7.64 -2.16
CA SER A 57 -9.75 -9.03 -2.16
C SER A 57 -8.70 -9.33 -1.07
N ARG A 58 -7.93 -8.33 -0.64
CA ARG A 58 -6.97 -8.47 0.47
C ARG A 58 -7.70 -8.58 1.82
N CYS A 59 -8.76 -7.80 2.01
CA CYS A 59 -9.63 -7.87 3.17
C CYS A 59 -10.48 -9.14 3.18
N GLU A 60 -11.02 -9.55 2.03
CA GLU A 60 -11.80 -10.79 1.89
C GLU A 60 -10.98 -12.03 2.29
N ARG A 61 -9.70 -12.09 1.90
CA ARG A 61 -8.80 -13.15 2.36
C ARG A 61 -8.61 -13.14 3.88
N ASN A 62 -8.42 -11.97 4.47
CA ASN A 62 -8.27 -11.81 5.92
C ASN A 62 -9.53 -12.27 6.67
N TRP A 63 -10.72 -11.91 6.17
CA TRP A 63 -12.01 -12.37 6.69
C TRP A 63 -12.25 -13.87 6.53
N SER A 64 -11.82 -14.45 5.40
CA SER A 64 -11.85 -15.91 5.22
C SER A 64 -11.00 -16.62 6.26
N THR A 65 -9.78 -16.14 6.53
CA THR A 65 -8.92 -16.68 7.59
C THR A 65 -9.56 -16.50 8.97
N TYR A 66 -10.16 -15.34 9.24
CA TYR A 66 -10.89 -15.11 10.49
C TYR A 66 -12.01 -16.13 10.68
N SER A 67 -12.82 -16.40 9.66
CA SER A 67 -13.88 -17.42 9.68
C SER A 67 -13.34 -18.85 9.90
N GLN A 68 -12.13 -19.12 9.43
CA GLN A 68 -11.44 -20.37 9.72
C GLN A 68 -10.94 -20.44 11.17
N ILE A 69 -10.52 -19.33 11.78
CA ILE A 69 -10.01 -19.34 13.16
C ILE A 69 -11.16 -19.31 14.17
N HIS A 70 -12.19 -18.52 13.88
CA HIS A 70 -13.32 -18.27 14.76
C HIS A 70 -14.63 -18.46 14.01
N ASN A 71 -15.35 -19.52 14.36
CA ASN A 71 -16.69 -19.81 13.84
C ASN A 71 -17.56 -20.51 14.89
N THR A 72 -18.83 -20.77 14.58
CA THR A 72 -19.79 -21.37 15.51
C THR A 72 -19.31 -22.68 16.14
N LYS A 73 -18.49 -23.47 15.44
CA LYS A 73 -17.89 -24.71 15.96
C LYS A 73 -16.58 -24.48 16.72
N ARG A 74 -15.88 -23.37 16.45
CA ARG A 74 -14.55 -22.99 16.98
C ARG A 74 -14.60 -21.58 17.59
N ASN A 75 -15.41 -21.40 18.62
CA ASN A 75 -15.69 -20.10 19.26
C ASN A 75 -15.10 -19.96 20.67
N LYS A 76 -14.14 -20.83 21.04
CA LYS A 76 -13.47 -20.77 22.35
C LYS A 76 -12.47 -19.61 22.48
N LEU A 77 -12.06 -19.03 21.35
CA LEU A 77 -11.15 -17.89 21.31
C LEU A 77 -11.95 -16.60 21.48
N THR A 78 -11.41 -15.63 22.22
CA THR A 78 -11.96 -14.28 22.21
C THR A 78 -11.75 -13.65 20.83
N SER A 79 -12.63 -12.73 20.43
CA SER A 79 -12.49 -11.97 19.18
C SER A 79 -11.10 -11.36 19.05
N LYS A 80 -10.61 -10.75 20.14
CA LYS A 80 -9.27 -10.15 20.17
C LYS A 80 -8.15 -11.15 19.86
N ARG A 81 -8.21 -12.37 20.43
CA ARG A 81 -7.21 -13.41 20.13
C ARG A 81 -7.32 -13.93 18.71
N ALA A 82 -8.53 -14.03 18.17
CA ALA A 82 -8.74 -14.40 16.77
C ALA A 82 -8.15 -13.34 15.82
N GLU A 83 -8.38 -12.05 16.09
CA GLU A 83 -7.79 -10.93 15.35
C GLU A 83 -6.26 -10.97 15.38
N ASP A 84 -5.66 -11.18 16.56
CA ASP A 84 -4.20 -11.25 16.71
C ASP A 84 -3.61 -12.43 15.90
N LEU A 85 -4.29 -13.60 15.89
CA LEU A 85 -3.87 -14.74 15.07
C LEU A 85 -3.98 -14.46 13.57
N VAL A 86 -5.05 -13.78 13.13
CA VAL A 86 -5.21 -13.37 11.73
C VAL A 86 -4.13 -12.35 11.32
N TYR A 87 -3.77 -11.43 12.21
CA TYR A 87 -2.68 -10.48 12.00
C TYR A 87 -1.34 -11.21 11.83
N VAL A 88 -1.00 -12.12 12.73
CA VAL A 88 0.24 -12.93 12.64
C VAL A 88 0.26 -13.75 11.35
N HIS A 89 -0.81 -14.48 11.04
CA HIS A 89 -0.93 -15.27 9.81
C HIS A 89 -0.74 -14.40 8.55
N SER A 90 -1.41 -13.25 8.50
CA SER A 90 -1.32 -12.34 7.35
C SER A 90 0.10 -11.82 7.14
N ASN A 91 0.78 -11.42 8.22
CA ASN A 91 2.16 -10.94 8.13
C ASN A 91 3.15 -12.04 7.77
N LEU A 92 3.01 -13.24 8.33
CA LEU A 92 3.85 -14.39 7.96
C LEU A 92 3.71 -14.71 6.47
N CYS A 93 2.49 -14.75 5.94
CA CYS A 93 2.26 -14.98 4.50
C CYS A 93 2.79 -13.83 3.62
N LEU A 94 2.88 -12.60 4.12
CA LEU A 94 3.50 -11.50 3.38
C LEU A 94 5.02 -11.64 3.39
N LEU A 95 5.61 -11.92 4.55
CA LEU A 95 7.05 -12.11 4.72
C LEU A 95 7.58 -13.28 3.90
N SER A 96 6.85 -14.40 3.86
CA SER A 96 7.22 -15.58 3.05
C SER A 96 7.19 -15.34 1.55
N ARG A 97 6.54 -14.27 1.08
CA ARG A 97 6.51 -13.90 -0.35
C ARG A 97 7.63 -12.92 -0.71
N THR A 98 8.17 -12.21 0.29
CA THR A 98 9.15 -11.15 0.09
C THR A 98 10.57 -11.57 0.48
N SER A 99 10.71 -12.54 1.38
CA SER A 99 11.98 -13.06 1.85
C SER A 99 12.22 -14.46 1.28
N ASN A 100 13.46 -14.76 0.89
CA ASN A 100 13.89 -16.07 0.42
C ASN A 100 14.29 -17.01 1.58
N ASP A 101 14.31 -16.49 2.81
CA ASP A 101 14.78 -17.19 4.02
C ASP A 101 13.64 -17.91 4.79
N TYR A 102 12.41 -17.90 4.25
CA TYR A 102 11.21 -18.50 4.86
C TYR A 102 10.57 -19.57 3.98
#